data_AF-D5C5A1-F1
#
_entry.id   AF-D5C5A1-F1
#
_cell.length_a   1.000
_cell.length_b   1.000
_cell.length_c   1.000
_cell.angle_alpha   90.00
_cell.angle_beta   90.00
_cell.angle_gamma   90.00
#
_symmetry.space_group_name_H-M   'P 1'
#
loop_
_entity.id
_entity.type
_entity.pdbx_description
1 polymer ?
#
loop_
_entity_poly.entity_id
_entity_poly.type
_entity_poly.pdbx_seq_one_letter_code
_entity_poly.pdbx_strand_id
1 'polypeptide(L)'
;MYKLLWSGLLLFLGLIASSAQAVLINAQLTGDGRAGNPDLLQVDVLIDVTGNVAEWDITVDTTNHPDIKLDEFYFNLRDPFNGNSSPWTFETNPPAGSNSGNANFYFTDFDPADWLIDSPADPVGGGTFTPNFLFEYSGSNVNNLTSLSFTMVSNIGDFVADDFLMAPSSVSTDNDLGSGQLGAHLQSLAVNDATCPDGSCSDSGFALGVYSDGGGPQQIPEPSVLALFGTGLLGLGLIGRRRKRLA
;
A
#
# COMPACT_ATOMS: atom_id res chain seq x y z
N MET A 1 47.00 50.24 -18.76
CA MET A 1 45.66 50.67 -18.30
C MET A 1 44.60 49.97 -19.14
N TYR A 2 44.03 48.87 -18.66
CA TYR A 2 42.69 48.41 -19.07
C TYR A 2 42.07 47.68 -17.86
N LYS A 3 41.07 48.34 -17.26
CA LYS A 3 40.13 47.74 -16.31
C LYS A 3 39.02 47.10 -17.13
N LEU A 4 38.73 45.82 -16.94
CA LEU A 4 37.44 45.24 -17.34
C LEU A 4 37.01 44.17 -16.34
N LEU A 5 36.24 44.67 -15.37
CA LEU A 5 35.03 44.12 -14.78
C LEU A 5 34.85 42.59 -14.79
N TRP A 6 34.94 42.06 -13.59
CA TRP A 6 34.37 40.79 -13.15
C TRP A 6 32.83 40.85 -13.24
N SER A 7 32.23 39.97 -14.04
CA SER A 7 30.81 39.63 -13.91
C SER A 7 30.72 38.17 -13.47
N GLY A 8 30.71 37.98 -12.15
CA GLY A 8 30.38 36.70 -11.53
C GLY A 8 28.88 36.46 -11.65
N LEU A 9 28.49 35.71 -12.68
CA LEU A 9 27.15 35.15 -12.84
C LEU A 9 27.00 34.05 -11.76
N LEU A 10 26.42 34.41 -10.62
CA LEU A 10 25.96 33.47 -9.61
C LEU A 10 24.85 32.61 -10.21
N LEU A 11 25.22 31.41 -10.66
CA LEU A 11 24.29 30.32 -10.91
C LEU A 11 23.57 29.98 -9.60
N PHE A 12 22.34 30.48 -9.46
CA PHE A 12 21.36 29.89 -8.54
C PHE A 12 20.93 28.55 -9.16
N LEU A 13 21.68 27.48 -8.86
CA LEU A 13 21.09 26.14 -8.93
C LEU A 13 20.01 26.10 -7.83
N GLY A 14 18.75 26.20 -8.25
CA GLY A 14 17.63 25.83 -7.41
C GLY A 14 17.77 24.35 -7.08
N LEU A 15 18.31 24.05 -5.89
CA LEU A 15 18.06 22.80 -5.20
C LEU A 15 16.57 22.79 -4.87
N ILE A 16 15.75 22.33 -5.82
CA ILE A 16 14.40 21.90 -5.52
C ILE A 16 14.61 20.62 -4.69
N ALA A 17 14.55 20.76 -3.37
CA ALA A 17 14.37 19.60 -2.52
C ALA A 17 13.02 19.01 -2.92
N SER A 18 13.03 17.85 -3.58
CA SER A 18 11.81 17.05 -3.72
C SER A 18 11.42 16.62 -2.31
N SER A 19 10.43 17.27 -1.72
CA SER A 19 9.80 16.77 -0.50
C SER A 19 9.01 15.54 -0.92
N ALA A 20 9.42 14.35 -0.47
CA ALA A 20 8.59 13.15 -0.56
C ALA A 20 7.25 13.48 0.12
N GLN A 21 6.16 13.43 -0.66
CA GLN A 21 4.83 13.71 -0.15
C GLN A 21 4.31 12.44 0.51
N ALA A 22 3.97 12.50 1.79
CA ALA A 22 3.30 11.39 2.47
C ALA A 22 1.85 11.28 1.96
N VAL A 23 1.43 10.08 1.59
CA VAL A 23 0.07 9.78 1.15
C VAL A 23 -0.49 8.64 1.99
N LEU A 24 -1.71 8.84 2.50
CA LEU A 24 -2.44 7.80 3.20
C LEU A 24 -3.46 7.17 2.25
N ILE A 25 -3.38 5.86 2.06
CA ILE A 25 -4.37 5.08 1.30
C ILE A 25 -5.12 4.17 2.27
N ASN A 26 -6.44 4.14 2.16
CA ASN A 26 -7.30 3.33 3.00
C ASN A 26 -8.10 2.36 2.15
N ALA A 27 -8.50 1.23 2.71
CA ALA A 27 -9.57 0.44 2.16
C ALA A 27 -10.35 -0.28 3.25
N GLN A 28 -11.59 -0.58 2.94
CA GLN A 28 -12.40 -1.50 3.71
C GLN A 28 -12.88 -2.59 2.77
N LEU A 29 -12.57 -3.84 3.12
CA LEU A 29 -13.07 -5.01 2.41
C LEU A 29 -14.33 -5.47 3.12
N THR A 30 -15.42 -5.64 2.38
CA THR A 30 -16.68 -6.15 2.90
C THR A 30 -16.92 -7.58 2.42
N GLY A 31 -17.55 -8.38 3.29
CA GLY A 31 -17.66 -9.83 3.20
C GLY A 31 -18.45 -10.42 2.04
N ASP A 32 -18.75 -11.70 2.18
CA ASP A 32 -19.21 -12.56 1.09
C ASP A 32 -20.74 -12.55 0.98
N GLY A 33 -21.25 -11.81 0.00
CA GLY A 33 -22.69 -11.70 -0.23
C GLY A 33 -23.36 -12.97 -0.78
N ARG A 34 -22.62 -14.05 -1.02
CA ARG A 34 -23.17 -15.31 -1.54
C ARG A 34 -24.04 -15.99 -0.49
N ALA A 35 -25.15 -16.58 -0.94
CA ALA A 35 -26.01 -17.36 -0.07
C ALA A 35 -25.23 -18.51 0.58
N GLY A 36 -25.37 -18.66 1.89
CA GLY A 36 -24.60 -19.64 2.65
C GLY A 36 -23.13 -19.26 2.84
N ASN A 37 -22.76 -17.98 2.71
CA ASN A 37 -21.46 -17.51 3.19
C ASN A 37 -21.66 -16.43 4.28
N PRO A 38 -20.68 -16.27 5.17
CA PRO A 38 -20.62 -15.18 6.15
C PRO A 38 -20.67 -13.78 5.48
N ASP A 39 -21.72 -13.01 5.77
CA ASP A 39 -21.81 -11.59 5.39
C ASP A 39 -21.24 -10.68 6.51
N LEU A 40 -20.96 -9.42 6.23
CA LEU A 40 -20.42 -8.43 7.19
C LEU A 40 -19.02 -8.79 7.73
N LEU A 41 -18.22 -9.49 6.93
CA LEU A 41 -16.77 -9.58 7.16
C LEU A 41 -16.18 -8.20 6.88
N GLN A 42 -15.30 -7.73 7.75
CA GLN A 42 -14.66 -6.43 7.58
C GLN A 42 -13.15 -6.58 7.80
N VAL A 43 -12.39 -6.14 6.79
CA VAL A 43 -10.94 -5.99 6.88
C VAL A 43 -10.61 -4.56 6.53
N ASP A 44 -9.97 -3.86 7.44
CA ASP A 44 -9.52 -2.49 7.26
C ASP A 44 -8.03 -2.51 6.88
N VAL A 45 -7.69 -1.75 5.85
CA VAL A 45 -6.33 -1.62 5.33
C VAL A 45 -5.93 -0.15 5.39
N LEU A 46 -4.74 0.09 5.95
CA LEU A 46 -4.09 1.38 6.00
C LEU A 46 -2.73 1.27 5.32
N ILE A 47 -2.38 2.24 4.48
CA ILE A 47 -1.09 2.29 3.80
C ILE A 47 -0.52 3.69 3.94
N ASP A 48 0.60 3.82 4.64
CA ASP A 48 1.38 5.07 4.72
C ASP A 48 2.50 5.03 3.68
N VAL A 49 2.40 5.93 2.71
CA VAL A 49 3.33 6.02 1.58
C VAL A 49 4.22 7.23 1.76
N THR A 50 5.53 7.03 1.89
CA THR A 50 6.52 8.10 1.93
C THR A 50 7.66 7.82 0.95
N GLY A 51 7.69 8.57 -0.15
CA GLY A 51 8.70 8.39 -1.21
C GLY A 51 8.54 7.03 -1.87
N ASN A 52 9.59 6.22 -1.89
CA ASN A 52 9.57 4.88 -2.46
C ASN A 52 9.14 3.78 -1.48
N VAL A 53 8.74 4.12 -0.25
CA VAL A 53 8.33 3.19 0.80
C VAL A 53 6.82 3.30 1.03
N ALA A 54 6.16 2.16 1.18
CA ALA A 54 4.76 2.02 1.58
C ALA A 54 4.68 1.03 2.76
N GLU A 55 4.26 1.52 3.92
CA GLU A 55 4.02 0.72 5.13
C GLU A 55 2.56 0.29 5.15
N TRP A 56 2.31 -1.01 5.25
CA TRP A 56 0.97 -1.60 5.22
C TRP A 56 0.56 -2.10 6.59
N ASP A 57 -0.65 -1.74 7.01
CA ASP A 57 -1.32 -2.29 8.19
C ASP A 57 -2.66 -2.87 7.77
N ILE A 58 -2.89 -4.15 8.09
CA ILE A 58 -4.12 -4.88 7.82
C ILE A 58 -4.72 -5.33 9.15
N THR A 59 -5.97 -4.95 9.39
CA THR A 59 -6.71 -5.29 10.61
C THR A 59 -8.03 -5.96 10.27
N VAL A 60 -8.32 -7.08 10.93
CA VAL A 60 -9.60 -7.78 10.78
C VAL A 60 -10.54 -7.38 11.91
N ASP A 61 -11.73 -6.91 11.57
CA ASP A 61 -12.81 -6.71 12.53
C ASP A 61 -13.66 -7.99 12.62
N THR A 62 -13.59 -8.64 13.78
CA THR A 62 -14.27 -9.90 14.06
C THR A 62 -15.51 -9.71 14.94
N THR A 63 -15.99 -8.48 15.11
CA THR A 63 -17.14 -8.15 15.97
C THR A 63 -18.38 -8.97 15.63
N ASN A 64 -18.66 -9.16 14.33
CA ASN A 64 -19.80 -9.96 13.87
C ASN A 64 -19.50 -11.47 13.81
N HIS A 65 -18.21 -11.84 13.85
CA HIS A 65 -17.70 -13.17 13.56
C HIS A 65 -16.51 -13.54 14.47
N PRO A 66 -16.72 -13.79 15.77
CA PRO A 66 -15.64 -13.83 16.76
C PRO A 66 -14.61 -14.96 16.55
N ASP A 67 -14.97 -16.00 15.81
CA ASP A 67 -14.10 -17.16 15.55
C ASP A 67 -13.36 -17.07 14.21
N ILE A 68 -13.65 -16.05 13.39
CA ILE A 68 -13.03 -15.87 12.08
C ILE A 68 -11.53 -15.63 12.20
N LYS A 69 -10.82 -16.15 11.21
CA LYS A 69 -9.39 -15.94 11.05
C LYS A 69 -9.10 -15.51 9.63
N LEU A 70 -8.24 -14.52 9.48
CA LEU A 70 -7.65 -14.20 8.18
C LEU A 70 -6.67 -15.31 7.81
N ASP A 71 -6.83 -15.79 6.59
CA ASP A 71 -6.01 -16.84 6.00
C ASP A 71 -5.06 -16.23 4.99
N GLU A 72 -5.60 -15.42 4.07
CA GLU A 72 -4.84 -14.80 2.99
C GLU A 72 -5.36 -13.38 2.73
N PHE A 73 -4.45 -12.46 2.42
CA PHE A 73 -4.74 -11.11 2.00
C PHE A 73 -4.16 -10.87 0.61
N TYR A 74 -4.90 -10.21 -0.27
CA TYR A 74 -4.48 -10.00 -1.65
C TYR A 74 -4.60 -8.55 -2.05
N PHE A 75 -3.72 -8.12 -2.96
CA PHE A 75 -3.75 -6.77 -3.47
C PHE A 75 -3.21 -6.65 -4.88
N ASN A 76 -3.77 -5.68 -5.59
CA ASN A 76 -3.30 -5.24 -6.89
C ASN A 76 -2.62 -3.88 -6.79
N LEU A 77 -1.72 -3.62 -7.72
CA LEU A 77 -1.11 -2.32 -7.94
C LEU A 77 -1.18 -1.99 -9.43
N ARG A 78 -1.23 -0.70 -9.74
CA ARG A 78 -1.13 -0.21 -11.12
C ARG A 78 0.26 -0.56 -11.66
N ASP A 79 0.33 -0.94 -12.93
CA ASP A 79 1.59 -0.99 -13.66
C ASP A 79 2.01 0.45 -14.04
N PRO A 80 3.11 0.99 -13.48
CA PRO A 80 3.55 2.34 -13.79
C PRO A 80 4.11 2.48 -15.22
N PHE A 81 4.41 1.37 -15.90
CA PHE A 81 4.97 1.35 -17.26
C PHE A 81 3.93 1.10 -18.36
N ASN A 82 2.88 0.32 -18.09
CA ASN A 82 1.86 -0.03 -19.10
C ASN A 82 0.49 0.65 -18.90
N GLY A 83 0.33 1.46 -17.86
CA GLY A 83 -0.92 2.17 -17.56
C GLY A 83 -2.10 1.22 -17.31
N ASN A 84 -3.33 1.72 -17.47
CA ASN A 84 -4.56 0.98 -17.13
C ASN A 84 -4.94 -0.12 -18.15
N SER A 85 -4.10 -0.40 -19.15
CA SER A 85 -4.49 -1.16 -20.35
C SER A 85 -3.85 -2.54 -20.51
N SER A 86 -3.07 -3.03 -19.55
CA SER A 86 -2.62 -4.43 -19.56
C SER A 86 -2.62 -4.99 -18.15
N PRO A 87 -3.21 -6.17 -17.90
CA PRO A 87 -2.83 -6.94 -16.72
C PRO A 87 -1.31 -7.15 -16.80
N TRP A 88 -0.60 -7.05 -15.67
CA TRP A 88 0.81 -7.40 -15.60
C TRP A 88 1.01 -8.73 -16.32
N THR A 89 1.67 -8.72 -17.48
CA THR A 89 2.12 -9.96 -18.10
C THR A 89 3.39 -10.34 -17.34
N PHE A 90 3.24 -11.05 -16.22
CA PHE A 90 4.37 -11.62 -15.51
C PHE A 90 5.18 -12.49 -16.47
N GLU A 91 6.49 -12.28 -16.53
CA GLU A 91 7.37 -13.37 -16.96
C GLU A 91 7.12 -14.53 -15.99
N THR A 92 6.77 -15.67 -16.59
CA THR A 92 6.33 -16.91 -15.96
C THR A 92 7.14 -17.34 -14.73
N ASN A 93 6.42 -17.63 -13.64
CA ASN A 93 6.79 -18.49 -12.51
C ASN A 93 8.14 -18.23 -11.80
N PRO A 94 8.15 -17.47 -10.70
CA PRO A 94 9.10 -17.73 -9.63
C PRO A 94 8.70 -19.03 -8.86
N PRO A 95 9.65 -19.78 -8.28
CA PRO A 95 9.35 -20.97 -7.49
C PRO A 95 8.71 -20.61 -6.14
N ALA A 96 7.64 -21.33 -5.76
CA ALA A 96 6.95 -21.22 -4.48
C ALA A 96 7.92 -21.34 -3.28
N GLY A 97 7.72 -20.50 -2.26
CA GLY A 97 8.48 -20.52 -1.00
C GLY A 97 9.78 -19.70 -1.00
N SER A 98 9.89 -18.67 -1.83
CA SER A 98 10.99 -17.70 -1.81
C SER A 98 10.46 -16.30 -2.09
N ASN A 99 11.08 -15.24 -1.54
CA ASN A 99 10.81 -13.80 -1.76
C ASN A 99 10.85 -13.38 -3.25
N SER A 100 9.99 -13.95 -4.08
CA SER A 100 10.24 -14.11 -5.50
C SER A 100 8.93 -13.81 -6.19
N GLY A 101 8.82 -12.58 -6.71
CA GLY A 101 7.56 -12.19 -7.31
C GLY A 101 7.49 -10.86 -8.04
N ASN A 102 8.42 -9.91 -7.87
CA ASN A 102 8.48 -8.74 -8.75
C ASN A 102 9.86 -8.04 -8.65
N ALA A 103 10.62 -7.93 -9.74
CA ALA A 103 11.91 -7.22 -9.73
C ALA A 103 11.78 -5.73 -9.33
N ASN A 104 10.57 -5.18 -9.41
CA ASN A 104 10.30 -3.77 -9.16
C ASN A 104 10.03 -3.46 -7.69
N PHE A 105 9.70 -4.46 -6.87
CA PHE A 105 9.32 -4.26 -5.47
C PHE A 105 10.04 -5.23 -4.55
N TYR A 106 10.37 -4.77 -3.35
CA TYR A 106 10.84 -5.64 -2.28
C TYR A 106 9.94 -5.49 -1.06
N PHE A 107 9.81 -6.57 -0.30
CA PHE A 107 8.94 -6.66 0.86
C PHE A 107 9.77 -7.06 2.08
N THR A 108 9.61 -6.34 3.19
CA THR A 108 10.35 -6.54 4.45
C THR A 108 9.46 -6.30 5.66
N ASP A 109 10.03 -6.49 6.85
CA ASP A 109 9.41 -6.12 8.13
C ASP A 109 8.03 -6.75 8.35
N PHE A 110 7.89 -8.00 7.91
CA PHE A 110 6.68 -8.80 8.12
C PHE A 110 6.41 -9.00 9.60
N ASP A 111 5.18 -8.69 10.00
CA ASP A 111 4.62 -9.06 11.30
C ASP A 111 3.21 -9.61 11.08
N PRO A 112 2.95 -10.90 11.39
CA PRO A 112 3.88 -11.91 11.86
C PRO A 112 4.98 -12.28 10.86
N ALA A 113 6.13 -12.74 11.37
CA ALA A 113 7.30 -13.04 10.55
C ALA A 113 7.14 -14.26 9.62
N ASP A 114 6.13 -15.11 9.84
CA ASP A 114 5.81 -16.25 8.99
C ASP A 114 4.84 -15.91 7.86
N TRP A 115 4.26 -14.71 7.87
CA TRP A 115 3.49 -14.20 6.75
C TRP A 115 4.43 -13.63 5.68
N LEU A 116 4.28 -14.08 4.44
CA LEU A 116 5.17 -13.73 3.33
C LEU A 116 4.37 -13.32 2.10
N ILE A 117 5.04 -12.61 1.19
CA ILE A 117 4.44 -12.15 -0.06
C ILE A 117 4.81 -13.09 -1.20
N ASP A 118 3.79 -13.62 -1.86
CA ASP A 118 3.91 -14.38 -3.11
C ASP A 118 3.34 -13.57 -4.29
N SER A 119 3.96 -13.73 -5.47
CA SER A 119 3.48 -13.13 -6.73
C SER A 119 3.92 -13.98 -7.94
N PRO A 120 3.00 -14.40 -8.83
CA PRO A 120 1.57 -14.10 -8.79
C PRO A 120 0.89 -14.73 -7.57
N ALA A 121 -0.17 -14.11 -7.07
CA ALA A 121 -1.01 -14.69 -6.03
C ALA A 121 -1.54 -16.07 -6.47
N ASP A 122 -1.74 -16.98 -5.52
CA ASP A 122 -2.40 -18.27 -5.72
C ASP A 122 -3.62 -18.39 -4.82
N PRO A 123 -4.70 -17.62 -5.08
CA PRO A 123 -5.81 -17.51 -4.16
C PRO A 123 -6.45 -18.88 -3.86
N VAL A 124 -6.42 -19.29 -2.59
CA VAL A 124 -7.15 -20.47 -2.15
C VAL A 124 -8.41 -20.10 -1.37
N GLY A 125 -9.33 -21.06 -1.29
CA GLY A 125 -10.63 -20.82 -0.70
C GLY A 125 -11.56 -20.03 -1.63
N GLY A 126 -12.74 -19.65 -1.13
CA GLY A 126 -13.73 -18.93 -1.93
C GLY A 126 -14.49 -19.77 -2.97
N GLY A 127 -14.32 -21.10 -3.02
CA GLY A 127 -15.14 -22.00 -3.84
C GLY A 127 -14.89 -21.83 -5.36
N THR A 128 -15.89 -21.32 -6.09
CA THR A 128 -15.77 -21.03 -7.53
C THR A 128 -15.17 -19.65 -7.83
N PHE A 129 -14.82 -18.89 -6.78
CA PHE A 129 -14.16 -17.60 -6.91
C PHE A 129 -12.68 -17.80 -7.19
N THR A 130 -12.25 -17.54 -8.43
CA THR A 130 -10.84 -17.64 -8.86
C THR A 130 -10.33 -16.28 -9.32
N PRO A 131 -10.02 -15.35 -8.40
CA PRO A 131 -9.55 -14.02 -8.74
C PRO A 131 -8.10 -14.04 -9.24
N ASN A 132 -7.71 -13.01 -9.99
CA ASN A 132 -6.36 -12.85 -10.52
C ASN A 132 -5.59 -11.70 -9.83
N PHE A 133 -5.47 -11.77 -8.50
CA PHE A 133 -4.68 -10.80 -7.75
C PHE A 133 -3.18 -10.87 -8.12
N LEU A 134 -2.47 -9.75 -8.02
CA LEU A 134 -1.03 -9.68 -8.29
C LEU A 134 -0.24 -10.29 -7.13
N PHE A 135 -0.53 -9.84 -5.92
CA PHE A 135 0.20 -10.20 -4.72
C PHE A 135 -0.74 -10.88 -3.73
N GLU A 136 -0.18 -11.86 -3.04
CA GLU A 136 -0.77 -12.52 -1.89
C GLU A 136 0.15 -12.33 -0.70
N TYR A 137 -0.43 -12.01 0.45
CA TYR A 137 0.20 -12.00 1.75
C TYR A 137 -0.47 -13.08 2.58
N SER A 138 0.24 -14.16 2.88
CA SER A 138 -0.31 -15.34 3.54
C SER A 138 0.69 -15.98 4.50
N GLY A 139 0.17 -16.73 5.48
CA GLY A 139 0.94 -17.35 6.56
C GLY A 139 0.04 -18.19 7.48
N SER A 140 0.41 -18.36 8.75
CA SER A 140 -0.48 -19.03 9.71
C SER A 140 -1.72 -18.19 10.01
N ASN A 141 -2.91 -18.78 9.99
CA ASN A 141 -4.17 -18.03 10.16
C ASN A 141 -4.19 -17.18 11.43
N VAL A 142 -4.59 -15.91 11.30
CA VAL A 142 -4.61 -14.93 12.39
C VAL A 142 -6.02 -14.45 12.73
N ASN A 143 -6.28 -14.02 13.97
CA ASN A 143 -7.57 -13.44 14.38
C ASN A 143 -7.44 -11.92 14.65
N ASN A 144 -8.50 -11.27 15.13
CA ASN A 144 -8.49 -9.83 15.47
C ASN A 144 -7.47 -9.38 16.52
N LEU A 145 -6.82 -10.31 17.24
CA LEU A 145 -5.82 -9.96 18.24
C LEU A 145 -4.43 -9.75 17.62
N THR A 146 -4.26 -10.15 16.36
CA THR A 146 -3.01 -10.05 15.62
C THR A 146 -3.20 -9.06 14.48
N SER A 147 -2.55 -7.91 14.58
CA SER A 147 -2.39 -7.01 13.43
C SER A 147 -1.41 -7.63 12.45
N LEU A 148 -1.67 -7.43 11.16
CA LEU A 148 -0.78 -7.82 10.08
C LEU A 148 -0.11 -6.57 9.52
N SER A 149 1.21 -6.61 9.33
CA SER A 149 1.93 -5.49 8.71
C SER A 149 3.13 -5.94 7.91
N PHE A 150 3.47 -5.16 6.88
CA PHE A 150 4.71 -5.31 6.13
C PHE A 150 5.12 -3.99 5.48
N THR A 151 6.41 -3.88 5.17
CA THR A 151 6.96 -2.77 4.39
C THR A 151 7.11 -3.20 2.94
N MET A 152 6.55 -2.42 2.03
CA MET A 152 6.78 -2.52 0.59
C MET A 152 7.65 -1.37 0.13
N VAL A 153 8.66 -1.66 -0.70
CA VAL A 153 9.51 -0.62 -1.28
C VAL A 153 9.69 -0.80 -2.77
N SER A 154 9.59 0.31 -3.48
CA SER A 154 9.79 0.40 -4.92
C SER A 154 11.25 0.61 -5.30
N ASN A 155 11.71 -0.20 -6.25
CA ASN A 155 13.00 -0.07 -6.94
C ASN A 155 12.92 0.76 -8.22
N ILE A 156 11.72 1.19 -8.61
CA ILE A 156 11.46 1.86 -9.90
C ILE A 156 11.12 3.35 -9.75
N GLY A 157 11.05 3.85 -8.52
CA GLY A 157 10.78 5.26 -8.22
C GLY A 157 9.93 5.43 -6.96
N ASP A 158 9.62 6.67 -6.63
CA ASP A 158 8.68 7.00 -5.56
C ASP A 158 7.27 6.54 -5.94
N PHE A 159 6.52 6.06 -4.95
CA PHE A 159 5.11 5.78 -5.09
C PHE A 159 4.31 7.07 -5.24
N VAL A 160 3.24 6.99 -6.04
CA VAL A 160 2.20 8.02 -6.11
C VAL A 160 0.85 7.41 -5.78
N ALA A 161 -0.12 8.22 -5.34
CA ALA A 161 -1.46 7.75 -4.98
C ALA A 161 -2.12 6.93 -6.10
N ASP A 162 -1.89 7.32 -7.36
CA ASP A 162 -2.39 6.65 -8.56
C ASP A 162 -1.91 5.20 -8.70
N ASP A 163 -0.77 4.84 -8.10
CA ASP A 163 -0.26 3.45 -8.14
C ASP A 163 -1.21 2.49 -7.41
N PHE A 164 -1.95 3.01 -6.43
CA PHE A 164 -2.96 2.29 -5.66
C PHE A 164 -4.35 2.56 -6.22
N LEU A 165 -4.77 3.82 -6.28
CA LEU A 165 -6.15 4.21 -6.61
C LEU A 165 -6.60 3.78 -8.01
N MET A 166 -5.66 3.63 -8.96
CA MET A 166 -5.93 3.13 -10.31
C MET A 166 -5.42 1.72 -10.56
N ALA A 167 -5.16 0.95 -9.50
CA ALA A 167 -4.88 -0.47 -9.64
C ALA A 167 -6.03 -1.19 -10.37
N PRO A 168 -5.75 -2.16 -11.24
CA PRO A 168 -6.80 -2.96 -11.85
C PRO A 168 -7.53 -3.76 -10.76
N SER A 169 -8.86 -3.87 -10.85
CA SER A 169 -9.58 -4.84 -10.02
C SER A 169 -9.28 -6.26 -10.49
N SER A 170 -9.18 -7.19 -9.55
CA SER A 170 -9.20 -8.61 -9.86
C SER A 170 -10.52 -8.98 -10.51
N VAL A 171 -10.48 -9.93 -11.44
CA VAL A 171 -11.63 -10.46 -12.15
C VAL A 171 -11.73 -11.93 -11.81
N SER A 172 -12.94 -12.35 -11.47
CA SER A 172 -13.29 -13.75 -11.21
C SER A 172 -14.44 -14.16 -12.12
N THR A 173 -14.63 -15.47 -12.30
CA THR A 173 -15.79 -16.03 -13.01
C THR A 173 -17.04 -16.15 -12.14
N ASP A 174 -16.93 -15.83 -10.85
CA ASP A 174 -18.05 -15.77 -9.91
C ASP A 174 -18.90 -14.52 -10.19
N ASN A 175 -20.21 -14.71 -10.37
CA ASN A 175 -21.13 -13.61 -10.69
C ASN A 175 -21.67 -12.89 -9.44
N ASP A 176 -21.46 -13.46 -8.26
CA ASP A 176 -22.09 -13.00 -7.01
C ASP A 176 -21.13 -12.12 -6.19
N LEU A 177 -19.84 -12.50 -6.09
CA LEU A 177 -18.82 -11.73 -5.37
C LEU A 177 -18.31 -10.49 -6.15
N GLY A 178 -18.29 -10.55 -7.48
CA GLY A 178 -17.83 -9.44 -8.31
C GLY A 178 -16.30 -9.30 -8.38
N SER A 179 -15.79 -8.07 -8.22
CA SER A 179 -14.39 -7.70 -8.40
C SER A 179 -13.90 -6.68 -7.36
N GLY A 180 -12.60 -6.67 -7.07
CA GLY A 180 -11.98 -5.73 -6.12
C GLY A 180 -10.50 -5.49 -6.41
N GLN A 181 -9.93 -4.38 -5.96
CA GLN A 181 -8.47 -4.16 -6.04
C GLN A 181 -7.74 -4.88 -4.89
N LEU A 182 -8.47 -5.18 -3.83
CA LEU A 182 -8.03 -5.87 -2.63
C LEU A 182 -8.95 -7.06 -2.38
N GLY A 183 -8.41 -8.10 -1.76
CA GLY A 183 -9.14 -9.29 -1.36
C GLY A 183 -8.66 -9.83 -0.02
N ALA A 184 -9.51 -10.58 0.66
CA ALA A 184 -9.13 -11.33 1.84
C ALA A 184 -9.92 -12.64 1.87
N HIS A 185 -9.20 -13.76 2.01
CA HIS A 185 -9.81 -15.03 2.33
C HIS A 185 -9.83 -15.22 3.85
N LEU A 186 -11.00 -15.55 4.40
CA LEU A 186 -11.20 -15.71 5.82
C LEU A 186 -11.76 -17.11 6.13
N GLN A 187 -11.17 -17.79 7.11
CA GLN A 187 -11.48 -19.16 7.54
C GLN A 187 -12.03 -19.22 8.98
N SER A 188 -12.55 -20.39 9.36
CA SER A 188 -12.91 -20.74 10.74
C SER A 188 -14.06 -19.95 11.33
N LEU A 189 -15.05 -19.57 10.53
CA LEU A 189 -16.30 -19.06 11.07
C LEU A 189 -17.02 -20.19 11.78
N ALA A 190 -17.14 -20.10 13.10
CA ALA A 190 -18.04 -21.00 13.81
C ALA A 190 -19.45 -20.76 13.28
N VAL A 191 -19.89 -21.68 12.42
CA VAL A 191 -21.25 -21.72 11.89
C VAL A 191 -22.16 -21.99 13.08
N ASN A 192 -22.90 -20.97 13.51
CA ASN A 192 -23.82 -21.06 14.64
C ASN A 192 -25.18 -20.49 14.25
N ASP A 193 -26.22 -20.77 15.04
CA ASP A 193 -27.60 -20.36 14.72
C ASP A 193 -27.78 -18.83 14.55
N ALA A 194 -26.82 -18.01 15.01
CA ALA A 194 -26.84 -16.55 14.82
C ALA A 194 -26.19 -16.10 13.50
N THR A 195 -25.10 -16.76 13.07
CA THR A 195 -24.38 -16.45 11.82
C THR A 195 -24.87 -17.27 10.62
N CYS A 196 -25.47 -18.43 10.89
CA CYS A 196 -26.01 -19.36 9.92
C CYS A 196 -27.24 -20.12 10.48
N PRO A 197 -28.42 -19.49 10.50
CA PRO A 197 -29.61 -20.03 11.17
C PRO A 197 -30.17 -21.34 10.57
N ASP A 198 -29.81 -21.66 9.32
CA ASP A 198 -30.29 -22.83 8.59
C ASP A 198 -29.22 -23.93 8.42
N GLY A 199 -28.01 -23.70 8.95
CA GLY A 199 -26.89 -24.64 8.86
C GLY A 199 -26.39 -24.89 7.43
N SER A 200 -26.78 -24.05 6.47
CA SER A 200 -26.41 -24.22 5.05
C SER A 200 -25.17 -23.45 4.63
N CYS A 201 -24.46 -22.83 5.58
CA CYS A 201 -23.36 -21.92 5.30
C CYS A 201 -21.98 -22.57 5.36
N SER A 202 -21.05 -21.99 4.61
CA SER A 202 -19.62 -22.23 4.63
C SER A 202 -18.99 -21.70 5.91
N ASP A 203 -17.92 -22.34 6.36
CA ASP A 203 -17.04 -21.90 7.45
C ASP A 203 -15.91 -20.96 6.96
N SER A 204 -15.94 -20.60 5.67
CA SER A 204 -15.05 -19.64 5.04
C SER A 204 -15.81 -18.62 4.18
N GLY A 205 -15.19 -17.48 3.93
CA GLY A 205 -15.73 -16.43 3.07
C GLY A 205 -14.63 -15.60 2.44
N PHE A 206 -15.01 -14.81 1.44
CA PHE A 206 -14.10 -13.91 0.74
C PHE A 206 -14.60 -12.47 0.85
N ALA A 207 -13.74 -11.56 1.31
CA ALA A 207 -14.03 -10.13 1.35
C ALA A 207 -13.31 -9.40 0.22
N LEU A 208 -13.98 -8.42 -0.39
CA LEU A 208 -13.43 -7.62 -1.49
C LEU A 208 -13.51 -6.14 -1.17
N GLY A 209 -12.55 -5.38 -1.68
CA GLY A 209 -12.46 -3.94 -1.45
C GLY A 209 -11.74 -3.20 -2.57
N VAL A 210 -11.84 -1.88 -2.53
CA VAL A 210 -11.14 -0.95 -3.42
C VAL A 210 -10.38 0.07 -2.59
N TYR A 211 -9.25 0.53 -3.10
CA TYR A 211 -8.51 1.62 -2.46
C TYR A 211 -9.33 2.91 -2.48
N SER A 212 -9.14 3.71 -1.45
CA SER A 212 -9.72 5.03 -1.29
C SER A 212 -8.64 5.98 -0.78
N ASP A 213 -8.78 7.26 -1.10
CA ASP A 213 -7.89 8.27 -0.53
C ASP A 213 -8.21 8.44 0.95
N GLY A 214 -7.22 8.27 1.82
CA GLY A 214 -7.39 8.39 3.28
C GLY A 214 -7.64 9.83 3.77
N GLY A 215 -7.98 10.76 2.87
CA GLY A 215 -8.16 12.18 3.14
C GLY A 215 -6.92 13.02 2.86
N GLY A 216 -6.54 13.14 1.58
CA GLY A 216 -5.55 14.10 1.08
C GLY A 216 -4.09 13.87 1.52
N PRO A 217 -3.12 14.51 0.85
CA PRO A 217 -1.72 14.33 1.19
C PRO A 217 -1.40 14.91 2.57
N GLN A 218 -0.75 14.13 3.41
CA GLN A 218 -0.23 14.66 4.66
C GLN A 218 0.91 15.63 4.34
N GLN A 219 0.69 16.91 4.63
CA GLN A 219 1.76 17.91 4.59
C GLN A 219 2.73 17.60 5.73
N ILE A 220 3.81 16.90 5.42
CA ILE A 220 4.95 16.76 6.34
C ILE A 220 5.46 18.18 6.64
N PRO A 221 5.55 18.59 7.92
CA PRO A 221 6.10 19.89 8.27
C PRO A 221 7.52 20.02 7.72
N GLU A 222 7.77 21.04 6.89
CA GLU A 222 9.12 21.31 6.40
C GLU A 222 10.10 21.33 7.58
N PRO A 223 11.26 20.64 7.50
CA PRO A 223 12.20 20.63 8.60
C PRO A 223 12.56 22.08 8.94
N SER A 224 12.31 22.51 10.18
CA SER A 224 12.65 23.85 10.70
C SER A 224 14.10 24.28 10.39
N VAL A 225 14.95 23.31 10.10
CA VAL A 225 16.34 23.45 9.66
C VAL A 225 16.47 24.19 8.32
N LEU A 226 15.54 24.05 7.37
CA LEU A 226 15.54 24.80 6.09
C LEU A 226 15.24 26.29 6.32
N ALA A 227 14.26 26.59 7.17
CA ALA A 227 13.97 27.96 7.60
C ALA A 227 15.17 28.57 8.37
N LEU A 228 15.83 27.79 9.24
CA LEU A 228 17.02 28.23 9.98
C LEU A 228 18.24 28.43 9.06
N PHE A 229 18.42 27.57 8.05
CA PHE A 229 19.52 27.68 7.10
C PHE A 229 19.31 28.87 6.15
N GLY A 230 18.08 29.09 5.68
CA GLY A 230 17.71 30.24 4.87
C GLY A 230 17.88 31.57 5.61
N THR A 231 17.44 31.64 6.87
CA THR A 231 17.65 32.83 7.72
C THR A 231 19.11 33.03 8.11
N GLY A 232 19.86 31.95 8.36
CA GLY A 232 21.30 31.99 8.64
C GLY A 232 22.13 32.55 7.49
N LEU A 233 21.84 32.14 6.24
CA LEU A 233 22.50 32.66 5.05
C LEU A 233 22.18 34.13 4.78
N LEU A 234 20.92 34.55 5.02
CA LEU A 234 20.53 35.96 4.96
C LEU A 234 21.27 36.81 6.01
N GLY A 235 21.43 36.29 7.22
CA GLY A 235 22.20 36.94 8.30
C GLY A 235 23.68 37.15 7.93
N LEU A 236 24.33 36.12 7.40
CA LEU A 236 25.74 36.18 6.98
C LEU A 236 25.95 37.13 5.78
N GLY A 237 25.00 37.17 4.84
CA GLY A 237 25.04 38.10 3.70
C GLY A 237 24.95 39.58 4.10
N LEU A 238 24.14 39.89 5.12
CA LEU A 238 24.01 41.26 5.65
C LEU A 238 25.26 41.68 6.44
N ILE A 239 25.88 40.76 7.17
CA ILE A 239 27.15 41.01 7.89
C ILE A 239 28.31 41.27 6.91
N GLY A 240 28.37 40.52 5.80
CA GLY A 240 29.38 40.72 4.75
C GLY A 240 29.29 42.09 4.05
N ARG A 241 28.06 42.63 3.88
CA ARG A 241 27.85 43.96 3.28
C ARG A 241 28.28 45.12 4.17
N ARG A 242 28.20 44.97 5.50
CA ARG A 242 28.66 46.03 6.44
C ARG A 242 30.18 46.18 6.44
N ARG A 243 30.95 45.10 6.29
CA ARG A 243 32.42 45.17 6.26
C ARG A 243 32.98 45.91 5.05
N LYS A 244 32.28 45.93 3.91
CA LYS A 244 32.72 46.67 2.71
C LYS A 244 32.40 48.17 2.74
N ARG A 245 31.65 48.67 3.73
CA ARG A 245 31.38 50.12 3.91
C ARG A 245 32.31 50.81 4.91
N LEU A 246 33.20 50.06 5.56
CA LEU A 246 34.13 50.56 6.58
C LEU A 246 35.61 50.39 6.19
N ALA A 247 35.88 50.10 4.92
CA ALA A 247 37.22 50.04 4.32
C ALA A 247 37.31 51.06 3.18
#